data_AF-A0A524H1Z5-F1
#
_entry.id   AF-A0A524H1Z5-F1
#
_cell.length_a   1.000
_cell.length_b   1.000
_cell.length_c   1.000
_cell.angle_alpha   90.00
_cell.angle_beta   90.00
_cell.angle_gamma   90.00
#
_symmetry.space_group_name_H-M   'P 1'
#
loop_
_entity.id
_entity.type
_entity.pdbx_description
1 polymer ?
#
loop_
_entity_poly.entity_id
_entity_poly.type
_entity_poly.pdbx_seq_one_letter_code
_entity_poly.pdbx_strand_id
1 'polypeptide(L)'
;SGAPEVFGFPLIANVPAFISVMLITILLVYGIKESANSNNVMVLLKIGIILFFIAVGLTLLKPDNWTNPATGGFAPNGISGIGAGAAIIFFSYIGFDAVSTAAEEAKDPGRDMPFGIIMSLMICTVLYIAISAVMTGIAPWQQLGTAEPMITALAFADGPPRLINASRFIISLGAVIAMFSVLLVFQLGQPRIFMSMARDGLLPPVLAKVHPKYKTPYVGTILTGLFVGTFAAFANIAEVVDLTNIGTLFAFVLVSLGVIVLRYKEPDRVRPFRVPLVPLTPMISIVACVYLMFQLPRVTWERFGIWLLVGLVVYFLYSMRHSRLRIKDDAERDAAGQ
;
A
#
# COMPACT_ATOMS: atom_id res chain seq x y z
N SER A 1 26.68 -5.05 9.03
CA SER A 1 27.08 -6.46 9.14
C SER A 1 27.67 -6.67 10.52
N GLY A 2 27.03 -7.47 11.38
CA GLY A 2 27.52 -7.74 12.75
C GLY A 2 26.49 -7.60 13.86
N ALA A 3 25.22 -7.99 13.65
CA ALA A 3 24.28 -8.09 14.76
C ALA A 3 24.29 -9.51 15.35
N PRO A 4 24.23 -9.65 16.69
CA PRO A 4 24.17 -10.95 17.33
C PRO A 4 22.86 -11.66 16.96
N GLU A 5 22.96 -12.95 16.65
CA GLU A 5 21.82 -13.81 16.35
C GLU A 5 21.45 -14.61 17.61
N VAL A 6 20.17 -14.63 17.97
CA VAL A 6 19.64 -15.53 19.01
C VAL A 6 18.57 -16.39 18.34
N PHE A 7 18.77 -17.72 18.36
CA PHE A 7 17.93 -18.70 17.66
C PHE A 7 17.79 -18.48 16.14
N GLY A 8 18.82 -17.93 15.46
CA GLY A 8 18.78 -17.67 14.02
C GLY A 8 17.95 -16.45 13.62
N PHE A 9 17.49 -15.65 14.59
CA PHE A 9 16.88 -14.35 14.35
C PHE A 9 17.92 -13.24 14.62
N PRO A 10 18.20 -12.36 13.64
CA PRO A 10 19.10 -11.23 13.85
C PRO A 10 18.47 -10.29 14.89
N LEU A 11 19.18 -10.02 15.97
CA LEU A 11 18.75 -9.17 17.08
C LEU A 11 18.95 -7.68 16.71
N ILE A 12 18.43 -7.27 15.56
CA ILE A 12 18.18 -5.86 15.22
C ILE A 12 16.66 -5.68 15.27
N ALA A 13 16.11 -5.62 16.47
CA ALA A 13 14.74 -5.14 16.60
C ALA A 13 14.72 -3.71 16.05
N ASN A 14 13.91 -3.44 15.01
CA ASN A 14 13.67 -2.08 14.52
C ASN A 14 12.78 -1.34 15.54
N VAL A 15 13.39 -0.98 16.67
CA VAL A 15 12.75 -0.28 17.78
C VAL A 15 12.09 1.03 17.31
N PRO A 16 12.72 1.84 16.43
CA PRO A 16 12.05 3.02 15.87
C PRO A 16 10.76 2.67 15.13
N ALA A 17 10.73 1.61 14.32
CA ALA A 17 9.51 1.19 13.62
C ALA A 17 8.41 0.76 14.61
N PHE A 18 8.76 -0.05 15.62
CA PHE A 18 7.81 -0.46 16.68
C PHE A 18 7.21 0.76 17.39
N ILE A 19 8.06 1.69 17.83
CA ILE A 19 7.63 2.91 18.54
C ILE A 19 6.73 3.75 17.64
N SER A 20 7.09 3.97 16.38
CA SER A 20 6.27 4.75 15.45
C SER A 20 4.88 4.14 15.26
N VAL A 21 4.78 2.81 15.11
CA VAL A 21 3.50 2.11 15.00
C VAL A 21 2.70 2.23 16.30
N MET A 22 3.33 2.10 17.47
CA MET A 22 2.66 2.26 18.77
C MET A 22 2.15 3.69 18.99
N LEU A 23 2.93 4.70 18.63
CA LEU A 23 2.53 6.10 18.73
C LEU A 23 1.30 6.39 17.88
N ILE A 24 1.27 5.92 16.62
CA ILE A 24 0.10 6.05 15.75
C ILE A 24 -1.09 5.23 16.29
N THR A 25 -0.85 4.04 16.84
CA THR A 25 -1.90 3.21 17.46
C THR A 25 -2.58 3.96 18.62
N ILE A 26 -1.78 4.51 19.53
CA ILE A 26 -2.27 5.29 20.69
C ILE A 26 -3.08 6.50 20.20
N LEU A 27 -2.54 7.22 19.23
CA LEU A 27 -3.16 8.38 18.60
C LEU A 27 -4.53 8.04 17.98
N LEU A 28 -4.64 6.91 17.27
CA LEU A 28 -5.89 6.46 16.67
C LEU A 28 -6.92 6.01 17.71
N VAL A 29 -6.49 5.42 18.84
CA VAL A 29 -7.39 5.04 19.94
C VAL A 29 -8.00 6.28 20.60
N TYR A 30 -7.19 7.31 20.87
CA TYR A 30 -7.69 8.59 21.40
C TYR A 30 -8.65 9.32 20.45
N GLY A 31 -8.60 8.97 19.16
CA GLY A 31 -9.53 9.47 18.16
C GLY A 31 -9.11 10.85 17.67
N ILE A 32 -8.26 10.87 16.63
CA ILE A 32 -8.03 12.08 15.86
C ILE A 32 -9.15 12.23 14.84
N LYS A 33 -9.85 13.36 14.90
CA LYS A 33 -10.55 13.89 13.73
C LYS A 33 -9.48 14.47 12.82
N GLU A 34 -9.05 13.72 11.80
CA GLU A 34 -8.24 14.34 10.76
C GLU A 34 -9.09 15.44 10.12
N SER A 35 -8.62 16.68 10.21
CA SER A 35 -9.19 17.76 9.42
C SER A 35 -8.69 17.60 7.98
N ALA A 36 -9.57 17.73 7.01
CA ALA A 36 -9.20 17.74 5.59
C ALA A 36 -8.05 18.72 5.30
N ASN A 37 -7.96 19.83 6.04
CA ASN A 37 -6.87 20.79 5.94
C ASN A 37 -5.52 20.22 6.39
N SER A 38 -5.49 19.44 7.47
CA SER A 38 -4.25 18.80 7.95
C SER A 38 -3.74 17.77 6.94
N ASN A 39 -4.65 16.98 6.37
CA ASN A 39 -4.28 16.02 5.33
C ASN A 39 -3.75 16.74 4.06
N ASN A 40 -4.42 17.82 3.62
CA ASN A 40 -3.97 18.61 2.48
C ASN A 40 -2.55 19.18 2.68
N VAL A 41 -2.24 19.70 3.88
CA VAL A 41 -0.89 20.19 4.21
C VAL A 41 0.14 19.06 4.12
N MET A 42 -0.18 17.87 4.65
CA MET A 42 0.72 16.71 4.57
C MET A 42 0.96 16.27 3.12
N VAL A 43 -0.07 16.27 2.28
CA VAL A 43 0.06 15.93 0.84
C VAL A 43 0.90 16.97 0.11
N LEU A 44 0.67 18.27 0.33
CA LEU A 44 1.45 19.35 -0.27
C LEU A 44 2.92 19.27 0.14
N LEU A 45 3.19 18.96 1.40
CA LEU A 45 4.55 18.73 1.89
C LEU A 45 5.23 17.55 1.17
N LYS A 46 4.54 16.41 1.03
CA LYS A 46 5.05 15.23 0.30
C LYS A 46 5.40 15.55 -1.15
N ILE A 47 4.47 16.18 -1.86
CA ILE A 47 4.68 16.58 -3.26
C ILE A 47 5.81 17.61 -3.35
N GLY A 48 5.86 18.58 -2.43
CA GLY A 48 6.90 19.61 -2.37
C GLY A 48 8.31 19.01 -2.22
N ILE A 49 8.49 18.03 -1.33
CA ILE A 49 9.78 17.35 -1.13
C ILE A 49 10.19 16.59 -2.40
N ILE A 50 9.24 15.91 -3.04
CA ILE A 50 9.49 15.16 -4.28
C ILE A 50 9.90 16.12 -5.40
N LEU A 51 9.15 17.20 -5.62
CA LEU A 51 9.46 18.19 -6.64
C LEU A 51 10.79 18.90 -6.35
N PHE A 52 11.09 19.18 -5.09
CA PHE A 52 12.38 19.72 -4.68
C PHE A 52 13.54 18.76 -5.01
N PHE A 53 13.39 17.47 -4.70
CA PHE A 53 14.39 16.46 -5.06
C PHE A 53 14.59 16.38 -6.57
N ILE A 54 13.50 16.37 -7.35
CA ILE A 54 13.57 16.37 -8.82
C ILE A 54 14.30 17.62 -9.31
N ALA A 55 13.91 18.81 -8.85
CA ALA A 55 14.51 20.08 -9.29
C ALA A 55 16.02 20.15 -8.99
N VAL A 56 16.44 19.77 -7.78
CA VAL A 56 17.86 19.73 -7.42
C VAL A 56 18.57 18.64 -8.22
N GLY A 57 17.99 17.45 -8.29
CA GLY A 57 18.60 16.30 -8.94
C GLY A 57 18.79 16.46 -10.45
N LEU A 58 17.89 17.19 -11.13
CA LEU A 58 18.05 17.56 -12.54
C LEU A 58 19.33 18.36 -12.81
N THR A 59 19.82 19.13 -11.83
CA THR A 59 21.08 19.90 -11.97
C THR A 59 22.34 19.06 -11.70
N LEU A 60 22.16 17.83 -11.19
CA LEU A 60 23.22 16.93 -10.75
C LEU A 60 23.29 15.63 -11.59
N LEU A 61 22.60 15.59 -12.73
CA LEU A 61 22.54 14.40 -13.59
C LEU A 61 23.90 14.14 -14.25
N LYS A 62 24.27 12.87 -14.29
CA LYS A 62 25.38 12.33 -15.09
C LYS A 62 24.79 11.35 -16.11
N PRO A 63 24.49 11.79 -17.35
CA PRO A 63 23.87 10.94 -18.37
C PRO A 63 24.62 9.64 -18.66
N ASP A 64 25.93 9.62 -18.40
CA ASP A 64 26.79 8.44 -18.50
C ASP A 64 26.26 7.25 -17.68
N ASN A 65 25.55 7.49 -16.57
CA ASN A 65 24.96 6.43 -15.75
C ASN A 65 23.94 5.57 -16.52
N TRP A 66 23.28 6.12 -17.54
CA TRP A 66 22.28 5.41 -18.35
C TRP A 66 22.85 4.76 -19.61
N THR A 67 23.98 5.25 -20.12
CA THR A 67 24.55 4.79 -21.39
C THR A 67 25.73 3.85 -21.20
N ASN A 68 26.47 4.00 -20.09
CA ASN A 68 27.69 3.23 -19.87
C ASN A 68 27.37 1.77 -19.50
N PRO A 69 27.82 0.78 -20.30
CA PRO A 69 27.64 -0.63 -19.97
C PRO A 69 28.32 -1.04 -18.65
N ALA A 70 29.38 -0.35 -18.23
CA ALA A 70 30.09 -0.62 -16.98
C ALA A 70 29.27 -0.24 -15.73
N THR A 71 28.37 0.74 -15.83
CA THR A 71 27.40 1.07 -14.77
C THR A 71 26.07 0.33 -14.97
N GLY A 72 25.92 -0.45 -16.06
CA GLY A 72 24.77 -1.30 -16.36
C GLY A 72 23.87 -0.81 -17.49
N GLY A 73 24.07 0.41 -18.01
CA GLY A 73 23.23 0.97 -19.08
C GLY A 73 21.74 1.08 -18.70
N PHE A 74 20.85 1.16 -19.68
CA PHE A 74 19.41 1.35 -19.47
C PHE A 74 18.69 0.10 -18.91
N ALA A 75 19.08 -1.09 -19.39
CA ALA A 75 18.42 -2.35 -19.03
C ALA A 75 19.44 -3.48 -18.78
N PRO A 76 20.27 -3.38 -17.71
CA PRO A 76 21.36 -4.33 -17.44
C PRO A 76 20.86 -5.78 -17.28
N ASN A 77 19.68 -5.93 -16.70
CA ASN A 77 19.07 -7.23 -16.40
C ASN A 77 18.00 -7.62 -17.44
N GLY A 78 17.97 -6.93 -18.59
CA GLY A 78 17.00 -7.15 -19.66
C GLY A 78 15.54 -6.98 -19.23
N ILE A 79 14.64 -7.53 -20.06
CA ILE A 79 13.18 -7.47 -19.84
C ILE A 79 12.78 -8.23 -18.56
N SER A 80 13.50 -9.29 -18.20
CA SER A 80 13.27 -10.03 -16.95
C SER A 80 13.47 -9.15 -15.72
N GLY A 81 14.53 -8.34 -15.70
CA GLY A 81 14.77 -7.39 -14.61
C GLY A 81 13.71 -6.30 -14.52
N ILE A 82 13.23 -5.81 -15.66
CA ILE A 82 12.13 -4.85 -15.72
C ILE A 82 10.84 -5.47 -15.14
N GLY A 83 10.53 -6.72 -15.50
CA GLY A 83 9.38 -7.45 -14.97
C GLY A 83 9.43 -7.64 -13.45
N ALA A 84 10.58 -8.08 -12.93
CA ALA A 84 10.77 -8.25 -11.48
C ALA A 84 10.69 -6.89 -10.74
N GLY A 85 11.33 -5.84 -11.27
CA GLY A 85 11.26 -4.51 -10.71
C GLY A 85 9.83 -3.93 -10.73
N ALA A 86 9.06 -4.20 -11.79
CA ALA A 86 7.67 -3.79 -11.90
C ALA A 86 6.78 -4.45 -10.82
N ALA A 87 7.05 -5.71 -10.47
CA ALA A 87 6.32 -6.40 -9.41
C ALA A 87 6.65 -5.83 -8.02
N ILE A 88 7.90 -5.43 -7.77
CA ILE A 88 8.32 -4.83 -6.49
C ILE A 88 7.75 -3.40 -6.36
N ILE A 89 7.93 -2.56 -7.39
CA ILE A 89 7.49 -1.15 -7.38
C ILE A 89 5.97 -0.99 -7.34
N PHE A 90 5.21 -2.05 -7.68
CA PHE A 90 3.75 -2.08 -7.51
C PHE A 90 3.33 -1.65 -6.10
N PHE A 91 4.12 -1.97 -5.08
CA PHE A 91 3.90 -1.54 -3.71
C PHE A 91 3.70 -0.03 -3.57
N SER A 92 4.47 0.76 -4.32
CA SER A 92 4.39 2.22 -4.29
C SER A 92 3.06 2.76 -4.83
N TYR A 93 2.32 1.97 -5.62
CA TYR A 93 1.02 2.36 -6.14
C TYR A 93 -0.15 1.99 -5.21
N ILE A 94 0.09 1.25 -4.13
CA ILE A 94 -0.95 0.87 -3.18
C ILE A 94 -1.41 2.11 -2.38
N GLY A 95 -2.72 2.29 -2.27
CA GLY A 95 -3.34 3.37 -1.49
C GLY A 95 -4.36 4.22 -2.24
N PHE A 96 -4.47 4.09 -3.58
CA PHE A 96 -5.53 4.78 -4.33
C PHE A 96 -6.93 4.29 -3.94
N ASP A 97 -7.04 3.05 -3.47
CA ASP A 97 -8.25 2.44 -2.94
C ASP A 97 -8.70 3.05 -1.63
N ALA A 98 -7.81 3.71 -0.87
CA ALA A 98 -8.17 4.46 0.34
C ALA A 98 -9.16 5.60 0.06
N VAL A 99 -9.18 6.15 -1.16
CA VAL A 99 -10.17 7.16 -1.57
C VAL A 99 -11.59 6.62 -1.38
N SER A 100 -11.82 5.32 -1.61
CA SER A 100 -13.12 4.64 -1.41
C SER A 100 -13.67 4.76 0.01
N THR A 101 -12.80 4.92 1.00
CA THR A 101 -13.19 5.05 2.41
C THR A 101 -13.83 6.40 2.73
N ALA A 102 -13.57 7.43 1.92
CA ALA A 102 -14.16 8.75 2.02
C ALA A 102 -15.39 8.93 1.10
N ALA A 103 -15.93 7.83 0.55
CA ALA A 103 -17.10 7.88 -0.33
C ALA A 103 -18.31 8.53 0.35
N GLU A 104 -18.49 8.32 1.66
CA GLU A 104 -19.58 8.91 2.44
C GLU A 104 -19.41 10.42 2.67
N GLU A 105 -18.19 10.94 2.50
CA GLU A 105 -17.85 12.36 2.68
C GLU A 105 -17.78 13.13 1.34
N ALA A 106 -17.83 12.43 0.21
CA ALA A 106 -17.79 13.03 -1.11
C ALA A 106 -19.13 13.69 -1.48
N LYS A 107 -19.06 14.90 -2.07
CA LYS A 107 -20.26 15.67 -2.45
C LYS A 107 -21.01 15.01 -3.62
N ASP A 108 -20.28 14.58 -4.64
CA ASP A 108 -20.79 13.74 -5.72
C ASP A 108 -19.91 12.49 -5.82
N PRO A 109 -20.21 11.42 -5.04
CA PRO A 109 -19.41 10.20 -5.05
C PRO A 109 -19.33 9.54 -6.43
N GLY A 110 -20.31 9.82 -7.32
CA GLY A 110 -20.36 9.25 -8.66
C GLY A 110 -19.27 9.79 -9.59
N ARG A 111 -18.87 11.04 -9.39
CA ARG A 111 -17.86 11.73 -10.21
C ARG A 111 -16.55 11.97 -9.45
N ASP A 112 -16.64 12.40 -8.20
CA ASP A 112 -15.49 12.83 -7.40
C ASP A 112 -14.58 11.65 -7.08
N MET A 113 -15.16 10.48 -6.79
CA MET A 113 -14.40 9.29 -6.40
C MET A 113 -13.60 8.69 -7.57
N PRO A 114 -14.19 8.40 -8.76
CA PRO A 114 -13.41 7.96 -9.91
C PRO A 114 -12.35 8.97 -10.33
N PHE A 115 -12.68 10.27 -10.32
CA PHE A 115 -11.73 11.33 -10.67
C PHE A 115 -10.56 11.35 -9.68
N GLY A 116 -10.83 11.29 -8.37
CA GLY A 116 -9.79 11.26 -7.34
C GLY A 116 -8.86 10.05 -7.48
N ILE A 117 -9.41 8.86 -7.72
CA ILE A 117 -8.63 7.63 -7.93
C ILE A 117 -7.73 7.73 -9.16
N ILE A 118 -8.28 8.12 -10.32
CA ILE A 118 -7.54 8.16 -11.58
C ILE A 118 -6.49 9.29 -11.55
N MET A 119 -6.85 10.49 -11.10
CA MET A 119 -5.93 11.62 -11.07
C MET A 119 -4.80 11.43 -10.08
N SER A 120 -5.06 10.90 -8.89
CA SER A 120 -4.00 10.60 -7.93
C SER A 120 -3.02 9.57 -8.49
N LEU A 121 -3.51 8.51 -9.13
CA LEU A 121 -2.66 7.49 -9.76
C LEU A 121 -1.80 8.07 -10.89
N MET A 122 -2.39 8.90 -11.77
CA MET A 122 -1.66 9.54 -12.87
C MET A 122 -0.58 10.49 -12.38
N ILE A 123 -0.88 11.33 -11.38
CA ILE A 123 0.10 12.25 -10.80
C ILE A 123 1.23 11.47 -10.14
N CYS A 124 0.93 10.45 -9.33
CA CYS A 124 1.93 9.60 -8.70
C CYS A 124 2.81 8.88 -9.73
N THR A 125 2.22 8.39 -10.83
CA THR A 125 2.96 7.72 -11.91
C THR A 125 4.01 8.64 -12.52
N VAL A 126 3.64 9.87 -12.87
CA VAL A 126 4.57 10.86 -13.45
C VAL A 126 5.70 11.18 -12.46
N LEU A 127 5.36 11.40 -11.18
CA LEU A 127 6.35 11.69 -10.14
C LEU A 127 7.30 10.50 -9.92
N TYR A 128 6.80 9.27 -9.87
CA TYR A 128 7.63 8.08 -9.68
C TYR A 128 8.58 7.83 -10.85
N ILE A 129 8.13 8.04 -12.09
CA ILE A 129 9.00 7.99 -13.27
C ILE A 129 10.09 9.07 -13.17
N ALA A 130 9.72 10.31 -12.84
CA ALA A 130 10.66 11.41 -12.72
C ALA A 130 11.70 11.18 -11.62
N ILE A 131 11.29 10.73 -10.44
CA ILE A 131 12.20 10.40 -9.33
C ILE A 131 13.15 9.27 -9.73
N SER A 132 12.63 8.20 -10.34
CA SER A 132 13.44 7.04 -10.75
C SER A 132 14.49 7.42 -11.79
N ALA A 133 14.10 8.24 -12.77
CA ALA A 133 15.03 8.80 -13.74
C ALA A 133 16.09 9.65 -13.03
N VAL A 134 15.70 10.61 -12.20
CA VAL A 134 16.65 11.48 -11.50
C VAL A 134 17.62 10.69 -10.61
N MET A 135 17.13 9.72 -9.83
CA MET A 135 17.98 8.91 -8.95
C MET A 135 19.02 8.10 -9.73
N THR A 136 18.60 7.40 -10.78
CA THR A 136 19.49 6.58 -11.63
C THR A 136 20.40 7.44 -12.51
N GLY A 137 20.01 8.68 -12.80
CA GLY A 137 20.85 9.64 -13.50
C GLY A 137 21.93 10.26 -12.63
N ILE A 138 21.70 10.40 -11.32
CA ILE A 138 22.72 10.92 -10.38
C ILE A 138 23.74 9.85 -10.00
N ALA A 139 23.27 8.63 -9.69
CA ALA A 139 24.12 7.56 -9.14
C ALA A 139 23.93 6.21 -9.85
N PRO A 140 24.97 5.36 -9.92
CA PRO A 140 24.85 4.01 -10.47
C PRO A 140 23.79 3.19 -9.74
N TRP A 141 22.93 2.50 -10.48
CA TRP A 141 21.76 1.81 -9.93
C TRP A 141 22.11 0.74 -8.88
N GLN A 142 23.30 0.12 -8.97
CA GLN A 142 23.75 -0.89 -8.01
C GLN A 142 23.91 -0.33 -6.59
N GLN A 143 24.14 0.98 -6.47
CA GLN A 143 24.31 1.66 -5.18
C GLN A 143 23.00 2.18 -4.61
N LEU A 144 21.91 2.14 -5.38
CA LEU A 144 20.59 2.63 -4.95
C LEU A 144 19.80 1.59 -4.13
N GLY A 145 20.31 0.37 -3.96
CA GLY A 145 19.69 -0.68 -3.15
C GLY A 145 19.82 -0.45 -1.63
N THR A 146 19.58 0.77 -1.15
CA THR A 146 19.69 1.17 0.26
C THR A 146 18.33 1.50 0.87
N ALA A 147 18.27 1.67 2.20
CA ALA A 147 17.06 2.07 2.90
C ALA A 147 16.60 3.50 2.55
N GLU A 148 17.51 4.38 2.14
CA GLU A 148 17.23 5.78 1.78
C GLU A 148 17.84 6.13 0.42
N PRO A 149 17.25 5.66 -0.69
CA PRO A 149 17.93 5.68 -1.98
C PRO A 149 17.99 7.09 -2.59
N MET A 150 17.04 7.98 -2.31
CA MET A 150 17.12 9.41 -2.71
C MET A 150 18.29 10.13 -2.04
N ILE A 151 18.52 9.88 -0.74
CA ILE A 151 19.65 10.44 0.02
C ILE A 151 20.97 9.85 -0.48
N THR A 152 20.97 8.55 -0.76
CA THR A 152 22.12 7.83 -1.32
C THR A 152 22.49 8.40 -2.68
N ALA A 153 21.53 8.62 -3.59
CA ALA A 153 21.79 9.23 -4.88
C ALA A 153 22.52 10.58 -4.73
N LEU A 154 22.02 11.47 -3.87
CA LEU A 154 22.67 12.77 -3.61
C LEU A 154 24.08 12.64 -3.00
N ALA A 155 24.38 11.57 -2.28
CA ALA A 155 25.72 11.34 -1.75
C ALA A 155 26.77 11.00 -2.83
N PHE A 156 26.32 10.49 -3.98
CA PHE A 156 27.15 10.19 -5.15
C PHE A 156 27.12 11.30 -6.23
N ALA A 157 26.38 12.38 -5.97
CA ALA A 157 26.31 13.54 -6.86
C ALA A 157 27.62 14.34 -6.83
N ASP A 158 28.06 14.82 -8.00
CA ASP A 158 29.15 15.79 -8.09
C ASP A 158 28.54 17.19 -8.15
N GLY A 159 28.56 17.92 -7.04
CA GLY A 159 27.95 19.24 -6.96
C GLY A 159 28.40 20.02 -5.73
N PRO A 160 27.92 21.28 -5.57
CA PRO A 160 28.29 22.12 -4.44
C PRO A 160 27.96 21.43 -3.10
N PRO A 161 28.95 21.21 -2.20
CA PRO A 161 28.73 20.45 -0.95
C PRO A 161 27.63 21.03 -0.07
N ARG A 162 27.47 22.37 -0.08
CA ARG A 162 26.41 23.06 0.66
C ARG A 162 25.02 22.70 0.13
N LEU A 163 24.85 22.63 -1.19
CA LEU A 163 23.58 22.26 -1.82
C LEU A 163 23.23 20.82 -1.50
N ILE A 164 24.16 19.90 -1.69
CA ILE A 164 23.97 18.46 -1.43
C ILE A 164 23.59 18.22 0.03
N ASN A 165 24.33 18.79 0.98
CA ASN A 165 24.08 18.59 2.41
C ASN A 165 22.74 19.20 2.85
N ALA A 166 22.40 20.39 2.36
CA ALA A 166 21.11 21.01 2.64
C ALA A 166 19.95 20.18 2.07
N SER A 167 20.08 19.72 0.82
CA SER A 167 19.05 18.90 0.18
C SER A 167 18.85 17.57 0.89
N ARG A 168 19.93 16.89 1.29
CA ARG A 168 19.84 15.64 2.08
C ARG A 168 19.11 15.85 3.40
N PHE A 169 19.39 16.94 4.11
CA PHE A 169 18.69 17.26 5.35
C PHE A 169 17.19 17.50 5.15
N ILE A 170 16.83 18.34 4.15
CA ILE A 170 15.43 18.67 3.84
C ILE A 170 14.65 17.40 3.45
N ILE A 171 15.23 16.56 2.58
CA ILE A 171 14.57 15.34 2.10
C ILE A 171 14.44 14.32 3.22
N SER A 172 15.47 14.14 4.06
CA SER A 172 15.43 13.18 5.18
C SER A 172 14.37 13.58 6.20
N LEU A 173 14.36 14.85 6.64
CA LEU A 173 13.35 15.36 7.56
C LEU A 173 11.94 15.25 6.97
N GLY A 174 11.80 15.62 5.70
CA GLY A 174 10.56 15.52 4.96
C GLY A 174 10.04 14.09 4.81
N ALA A 175 10.94 13.13 4.55
CA ALA A 175 10.61 11.71 4.42
C ALA A 175 10.09 11.13 5.75
N VAL A 176 10.70 11.48 6.88
CA VAL A 176 10.22 11.05 8.20
C VAL A 176 8.78 11.54 8.44
N ILE A 177 8.50 12.82 8.21
CA ILE A 177 7.16 13.40 8.36
C ILE A 177 6.17 12.71 7.41
N ALA A 178 6.56 12.52 6.14
CA ALA A 178 5.74 11.86 5.14
C ALA A 178 5.38 10.41 5.52
N MET A 179 6.33 9.65 6.07
CA MET A 179 6.13 8.27 6.49
C MET A 179 5.11 8.15 7.64
N PHE A 180 5.17 9.04 8.64
CA PHE A 180 4.17 9.08 9.71
C PHE A 180 2.74 9.29 9.17
N SER A 181 2.58 10.17 8.18
CA SER A 181 1.29 10.41 7.54
C SER A 181 0.77 9.17 6.78
N VAL A 182 1.63 8.43 6.08
CA VAL A 182 1.22 7.19 5.38
C VAL A 182 0.82 6.11 6.38
N LEU A 183 1.60 5.92 7.45
CA LEU A 183 1.29 4.96 8.52
C LEU A 183 -0.08 5.23 9.15
N LEU A 184 -0.40 6.51 9.40
CA LEU A 184 -1.70 6.91 9.94
C LEU A 184 -2.86 6.44 9.05
N VAL A 185 -2.79 6.68 7.74
CA VAL A 185 -3.86 6.33 6.79
C VAL A 185 -4.11 4.82 6.76
N PHE A 186 -3.06 4.01 6.64
CA PHE A 186 -3.21 2.55 6.60
C PHE A 186 -3.72 1.98 7.93
N GLN A 187 -3.24 2.52 9.06
CA GLN A 187 -3.63 2.05 10.37
C GLN A 187 -5.03 2.54 10.80
N LEU A 188 -5.55 3.59 10.17
CA LEU A 188 -6.94 4.01 10.27
C LEU A 188 -7.88 3.10 9.48
N GLY A 189 -7.48 2.66 8.28
CA GLY A 189 -8.29 1.80 7.41
C GLY A 189 -8.51 0.39 7.96
N GLN A 190 -7.45 -0.26 8.46
CA GLN A 190 -7.50 -1.66 8.87
C GLN A 190 -8.55 -1.98 9.96
N PRO A 191 -8.67 -1.23 11.08
CA PRO A 191 -9.68 -1.50 12.09
C PRO A 191 -11.12 -1.33 11.58
N ARG A 192 -11.35 -0.45 10.59
CA ARG A 192 -12.68 -0.24 9.98
C ARG A 192 -13.10 -1.45 9.15
N ILE A 193 -12.16 -2.04 8.39
CA ILE A 193 -12.41 -3.28 7.65
C ILE A 193 -12.78 -4.40 8.63
N PHE A 194 -12.01 -4.58 9.71
CA PHE A 194 -12.31 -5.59 10.72
C PHE A 194 -13.65 -5.36 11.42
N MET A 195 -14.01 -4.11 11.69
CA MET A 195 -15.29 -3.74 12.26
C MET A 195 -16.45 -4.06 11.31
N SER A 196 -16.31 -3.81 10.00
CA SER A 196 -17.32 -4.20 9.00
C SER A 196 -17.46 -5.73 8.93
N MET A 197 -16.35 -6.45 8.81
CA MET A 197 -16.36 -7.92 8.77
C MET A 197 -16.96 -8.54 10.04
N ALA A 198 -16.66 -7.97 11.21
CA ALA A 198 -17.24 -8.42 12.48
C ALA A 198 -18.73 -8.09 12.59
N ARG A 199 -19.20 -6.97 12.02
CA ARG A 199 -20.62 -6.63 11.92
C ARG A 199 -21.40 -7.60 11.00
N ASP A 200 -20.74 -8.10 9.96
CA ASP A 200 -21.26 -9.12 9.04
C ASP A 200 -21.22 -10.54 9.64
N GLY A 201 -20.62 -10.70 10.81
CA GLY A 201 -20.48 -11.98 11.52
C GLY A 201 -19.35 -12.87 11.01
N LEU A 202 -18.47 -12.33 10.15
CA LEU A 202 -17.32 -13.07 9.61
C LEU A 202 -16.16 -13.16 10.62
N LEU A 203 -16.06 -12.21 11.54
CA LEU A 203 -15.04 -12.13 12.60
C LEU A 203 -15.69 -12.00 14.00
N PRO A 204 -14.94 -12.28 15.09
CA PRO A 204 -15.47 -12.16 16.45
C PRO A 204 -16.06 -10.77 16.76
N PRO A 205 -17.21 -10.69 17.46
CA PRO A 205 -17.92 -9.43 17.71
C PRO A 205 -17.13 -8.44 18.57
N VAL A 206 -16.07 -8.90 19.25
CA VAL A 206 -15.16 -8.06 20.03
C VAL A 206 -14.46 -7.03 19.14
N LEU A 207 -14.16 -7.36 17.88
CA LEU A 207 -13.53 -6.44 16.92
C LEU A 207 -14.48 -5.33 16.43
N ALA A 208 -15.79 -5.48 16.63
CA ALA A 208 -16.78 -4.45 16.34
C ALA A 208 -17.03 -3.49 17.53
N LYS A 209 -16.39 -3.71 18.69
CA LYS A 209 -16.58 -2.84 19.86
C LYS A 209 -15.99 -1.45 19.64
N VAL A 210 -16.81 -0.44 19.90
CA VAL A 210 -16.47 0.97 19.77
C VAL A 210 -16.30 1.59 21.17
N HIS A 211 -15.30 2.45 21.33
CA HIS A 211 -15.03 3.12 22.60
C HIS A 211 -16.16 4.11 22.96
N PRO A 212 -16.72 4.08 24.19
CA PRO A 212 -17.87 4.93 24.56
C PRO A 212 -17.62 6.44 24.42
N LYS A 213 -16.43 6.91 24.85
CA LYS A 213 -16.03 8.33 24.80
C LYS A 213 -15.53 8.79 23.42
N TYR A 214 -14.57 8.07 22.84
CA TYR A 214 -13.88 8.46 21.59
C TYR A 214 -14.56 7.99 20.31
N LYS A 215 -15.54 7.07 20.40
CA LYS A 215 -16.27 6.49 19.25
C LYS A 215 -15.36 5.82 18.21
N THR A 216 -14.20 5.30 18.64
CA THR A 216 -13.20 4.60 17.81
C THR A 216 -13.24 3.08 18.03
N PRO A 217 -12.91 2.23 17.03
CA PRO A 217 -12.84 0.78 17.16
C PRO A 217 -11.57 0.32 17.91
N TYR A 218 -11.48 0.68 19.19
CA TYR A 218 -10.23 0.59 19.97
C TYR A 218 -9.65 -0.83 20.07
N VAL A 219 -10.48 -1.88 20.16
CA VAL A 219 -9.96 -3.26 20.27
C VAL A 219 -9.28 -3.70 19.00
N GLY A 220 -9.91 -3.42 17.84
CA GLY A 220 -9.32 -3.69 16.54
C GLY A 220 -8.02 -2.90 16.35
N THR A 221 -8.01 -1.62 16.69
CA THR A 221 -6.83 -0.76 16.59
C THR A 221 -5.67 -1.25 17.46
N ILE A 222 -5.91 -1.62 18.73
CA ILE A 222 -4.84 -2.08 19.63
C ILE A 222 -4.29 -3.44 19.18
N LEU A 223 -5.18 -4.39 18.84
CA LEU A 223 -4.75 -5.73 18.43
C LEU A 223 -3.94 -5.68 17.14
N THR A 224 -4.43 -4.96 16.13
CA THR A 224 -3.74 -4.81 14.85
C THR A 224 -2.47 -3.98 15.01
N GLY A 225 -2.49 -2.91 15.79
CA GLY A 225 -1.33 -2.10 16.07
C GLY A 225 -0.22 -2.88 16.76
N LEU A 226 -0.55 -3.67 17.79
CA LEU A 226 0.42 -4.52 18.47
C LEU A 226 1.00 -5.56 17.51
N PHE A 227 0.14 -6.23 16.74
CA PHE A 227 0.57 -7.21 15.74
C PHE A 227 1.51 -6.60 14.70
N VAL A 228 1.11 -5.49 14.06
CA VAL A 228 1.91 -4.78 13.04
C VAL A 228 3.19 -4.22 13.64
N GLY A 229 3.14 -3.66 14.84
CA GLY A 229 4.32 -3.11 15.51
C GLY A 229 5.35 -4.20 15.80
N THR A 230 4.92 -5.32 16.39
CA THR A 230 5.79 -6.47 16.62
C THR A 230 6.34 -7.01 15.31
N PHE A 231 5.53 -7.16 14.27
CA PHE A 231 6.01 -7.63 12.97
C PHE A 231 7.02 -6.65 12.35
N ALA A 232 6.75 -5.34 12.40
CA ALA A 232 7.65 -4.30 11.89
C ALA A 232 9.00 -4.23 12.62
N ALA A 233 9.06 -4.71 13.87
CA ALA A 233 10.30 -4.79 14.62
C ALA A 233 11.24 -5.89 14.10
N PHE A 234 10.71 -6.98 13.55
CA PHE A 234 11.49 -8.19 13.21
C PHE A 234 11.45 -8.58 11.73
N ALA A 235 10.46 -8.12 10.98
CA ALA A 235 10.25 -8.53 9.61
C ALA A 235 11.18 -7.79 8.63
N ASN A 236 11.61 -8.51 7.60
CA ASN A 236 12.36 -7.94 6.50
C ASN A 236 11.42 -7.15 5.58
N ILE A 237 11.75 -5.90 5.29
CA ILE A 237 10.93 -5.03 4.44
C ILE A 237 10.69 -5.60 3.04
N ALA A 238 11.69 -6.25 2.43
CA ALA A 238 11.56 -6.84 1.11
C ALA A 238 10.51 -7.98 1.11
N GLU A 239 10.55 -8.84 2.13
CA GLU A 239 9.58 -9.92 2.27
C GLU A 239 8.17 -9.41 2.55
N VAL A 240 8.03 -8.35 3.36
CA VAL A 240 6.73 -7.73 3.65
C VAL A 240 6.17 -7.05 2.41
N VAL A 241 7.01 -6.39 1.61
CA VAL A 241 6.62 -5.78 0.33
C VAL A 241 6.12 -6.85 -0.64
N ASP A 242 6.85 -7.94 -0.82
CA ASP A 242 6.42 -9.04 -1.70
C ASP A 242 5.09 -9.66 -1.28
N LEU A 243 4.91 -9.89 0.03
CA LEU A 243 3.66 -10.41 0.60
C LEU A 243 2.49 -9.45 0.43
N THR A 244 2.74 -8.15 0.57
CA THR A 244 1.72 -7.12 0.35
C THR A 244 1.34 -7.07 -1.14
N ASN A 245 2.32 -7.13 -2.03
CA ASN A 245 2.10 -7.09 -3.47
C ASN A 245 1.26 -8.27 -3.95
N ILE A 246 1.59 -9.52 -3.58
CA ILE A 246 0.81 -10.68 -4.03
C ILE A 246 -0.64 -10.61 -3.54
N GLY A 247 -0.86 -10.17 -2.30
CA GLY A 247 -2.19 -10.05 -1.71
C GLY A 247 -3.04 -8.98 -2.41
N THR A 248 -2.47 -7.80 -2.64
CA THR A 248 -3.18 -6.69 -3.31
C THR A 248 -3.40 -6.97 -4.80
N LEU A 249 -2.42 -7.56 -5.50
CA LEU A 249 -2.60 -8.00 -6.89
C LEU A 249 -3.73 -9.02 -7.01
N PHE A 250 -3.80 -10.00 -6.09
CA PHE A 250 -4.90 -10.96 -6.04
C PHE A 250 -6.23 -10.28 -5.78
N ALA A 251 -6.30 -9.32 -4.84
CA ALA A 251 -7.51 -8.54 -4.62
C ALA A 251 -7.95 -7.76 -5.87
N PHE A 252 -7.01 -7.19 -6.63
CA PHE A 252 -7.32 -6.47 -7.88
C PHE A 252 -7.81 -7.40 -9.00
N VAL A 253 -7.30 -8.64 -9.06
CA VAL A 253 -7.85 -9.69 -9.93
C VAL A 253 -9.30 -9.97 -9.56
N LEU A 254 -9.61 -10.15 -8.27
CA LEU A 254 -10.98 -10.38 -7.80
C LEU A 254 -11.91 -9.19 -8.09
N VAL A 255 -11.45 -7.95 -7.91
CA VAL A 255 -12.24 -6.75 -8.21
C VAL A 255 -12.51 -6.65 -9.71
N SER A 256 -11.51 -6.88 -10.55
CA SER A 256 -11.67 -6.86 -12.01
C SER A 256 -12.62 -7.95 -12.52
N LEU A 257 -12.51 -9.18 -11.96
CA LEU A 257 -13.47 -10.25 -12.20
C LEU A 257 -14.88 -9.84 -11.73
N GLY A 258 -14.99 -9.22 -10.56
CA GLY A 258 -16.24 -8.70 -10.02
C GLY A 258 -16.91 -7.69 -10.95
N VAL A 259 -16.15 -6.82 -11.61
CA VAL A 259 -16.69 -5.89 -12.62
C VAL A 259 -17.29 -6.63 -13.82
N ILE A 260 -16.63 -7.69 -14.32
CA ILE A 260 -17.15 -8.52 -15.42
C ILE A 260 -18.43 -9.25 -14.97
N VAL A 261 -18.40 -9.88 -13.78
CA VAL A 261 -19.53 -10.64 -13.24
C VAL A 261 -20.74 -9.73 -13.01
N LEU A 262 -20.54 -8.55 -12.42
CA LEU A 262 -21.62 -7.59 -12.14
C LEU A 262 -22.22 -7.01 -13.43
N ARG A 263 -21.45 -6.98 -14.52
CA ARG A 263 -21.92 -6.56 -15.84
C ARG A 263 -22.84 -7.59 -16.50
N TYR A 264 -22.64 -8.87 -16.19
CA TYR A 264 -23.48 -9.95 -16.69
C TYR A 264 -24.69 -10.23 -15.79
N LYS A 265 -24.51 -10.27 -14.46
CA LYS A 265 -25.58 -10.60 -13.51
C LYS A 265 -26.57 -9.46 -13.24
N GLU A 266 -26.10 -8.22 -13.18
CA GLU A 266 -26.91 -7.04 -12.87
C GLU A 266 -26.76 -5.96 -13.95
N PRO A 267 -27.21 -6.20 -15.20
CA PRO A 267 -27.00 -5.28 -16.31
C PRO A 267 -27.65 -3.91 -16.07
N ASP A 268 -28.85 -3.87 -15.48
CA ASP A 268 -29.69 -2.69 -15.31
C ASP A 268 -29.36 -1.83 -14.08
N ARG A 269 -28.37 -2.24 -13.28
CA ARG A 269 -27.94 -1.48 -12.10
C ARG A 269 -27.46 -0.08 -12.50
N VAL A 270 -27.94 0.93 -11.78
CA VAL A 270 -27.49 2.32 -11.95
C VAL A 270 -26.00 2.39 -11.59
N ARG A 271 -25.20 2.89 -12.54
CA ARG A 271 -23.74 2.99 -12.43
C ARG A 271 -23.33 4.44 -12.66
N PRO A 272 -23.01 5.22 -11.61
CA PRO A 272 -22.57 6.60 -11.75
C PRO A 272 -21.28 6.72 -12.59
N PHE A 273 -20.39 5.73 -12.46
CA PHE A 273 -19.22 5.57 -13.31
C PHE A 273 -19.24 4.21 -14.02
N ARG A 274 -18.84 4.20 -15.29
CA ARG A 274 -18.76 3.00 -16.12
C ARG A 274 -17.35 2.86 -16.67
N VAL A 275 -16.68 1.76 -16.32
CA VAL A 275 -15.40 1.40 -16.93
C VAL A 275 -15.61 1.26 -18.45
N PRO A 276 -14.78 1.92 -19.29
CA PRO A 276 -14.88 1.85 -20.75
C PRO A 276 -14.45 0.46 -21.24
N LEU A 277 -14.98 -0.02 -22.37
CA LEU A 277 -14.53 -1.26 -23.04
C LEU A 277 -14.59 -2.54 -22.17
N VAL A 278 -15.63 -2.72 -21.36
CA VAL A 278 -15.87 -4.01 -20.69
C VAL A 278 -16.31 -5.05 -21.74
N PRO A 279 -15.75 -6.28 -21.75
CA PRO A 279 -14.86 -6.89 -20.74
C PRO A 279 -13.36 -6.69 -20.95
N LEU A 280 -12.93 -6.07 -22.05
CA LEU A 280 -11.52 -5.94 -22.42
C LEU A 280 -10.66 -5.27 -21.34
N THR A 281 -11.12 -4.15 -20.77
CA THR A 281 -10.34 -3.41 -19.76
C THR A 281 -10.12 -4.19 -18.46
N PRO A 282 -11.14 -4.80 -17.80
CA PRO A 282 -10.88 -5.70 -16.68
C PRO A 282 -10.03 -6.92 -17.06
N MET A 283 -10.16 -7.47 -18.27
CA MET A 283 -9.32 -8.59 -18.70
C MET A 283 -7.84 -8.21 -18.81
N ILE A 284 -7.54 -7.03 -19.36
CA ILE A 284 -6.16 -6.50 -19.39
C ILE A 284 -5.62 -6.34 -17.97
N SER A 285 -6.43 -5.80 -17.04
CA SER A 285 -6.03 -5.68 -15.63
C SER A 285 -5.74 -7.04 -14.99
N ILE A 286 -6.58 -8.05 -15.22
CA ILE A 286 -6.35 -9.41 -14.72
C ILE A 286 -5.05 -9.98 -15.27
N VAL A 287 -4.82 -9.91 -16.59
CA VAL A 287 -3.60 -10.44 -17.22
C VAL A 287 -2.36 -9.72 -16.69
N ALA A 288 -2.40 -8.39 -16.55
CA ALA A 288 -1.30 -7.61 -16.00
C ALA A 288 -1.00 -7.95 -14.53
N CYS A 289 -2.04 -8.08 -13.69
CA CYS A 289 -1.87 -8.44 -12.29
C CYS A 289 -1.30 -9.85 -12.14
N VAL A 290 -1.84 -10.81 -12.87
CA VAL A 290 -1.36 -12.21 -12.88
C VAL A 290 0.08 -12.28 -13.39
N TYR A 291 0.44 -11.52 -14.43
CA TYR A 291 1.82 -11.42 -14.90
C TYR A 291 2.77 -10.92 -13.80
N LEU A 292 2.42 -9.84 -13.08
CA LEU A 292 3.24 -9.34 -11.97
C LEU A 292 3.31 -10.33 -10.81
N MET A 293 2.23 -11.06 -10.51
CA MET A 293 2.25 -12.11 -9.48
C MET A 293 3.24 -13.24 -9.84
N PHE A 294 3.36 -13.61 -11.12
CA PHE A 294 4.34 -14.61 -11.57
C PHE A 294 5.80 -14.14 -11.47
N GLN A 295 6.04 -12.82 -11.41
CA GLN A 295 7.37 -12.26 -11.22
C GLN A 295 7.83 -12.24 -9.75
N LEU A 296 6.93 -12.55 -8.80
CA LEU A 296 7.26 -12.61 -7.38
C LEU A 296 7.94 -13.94 -7.00
N PRO A 297 8.79 -13.96 -5.94
CA PRO A 297 9.48 -15.17 -5.49
C PRO A 297 8.53 -16.31 -5.12
N ARG A 298 8.96 -17.57 -5.28
CA ARG A 298 8.17 -18.76 -4.90
C ARG A 298 7.79 -18.78 -3.42
N VAL A 299 8.67 -18.31 -2.55
CA VAL A 299 8.43 -18.21 -1.10
C VAL A 299 7.20 -17.33 -0.81
N THR A 300 6.97 -16.29 -1.62
CA THR A 300 5.82 -15.39 -1.51
C THR A 300 4.51 -16.14 -1.83
N TRP A 301 4.51 -17.00 -2.84
CA TRP A 301 3.37 -17.85 -3.18
C TRP A 301 3.05 -18.88 -2.08
N GLU A 302 4.06 -19.51 -1.51
CA GLU A 302 3.89 -20.46 -0.40
C GLU A 302 3.24 -19.78 0.81
N ARG A 303 3.79 -18.65 1.24
CA ARG A 303 3.26 -17.86 2.36
C ARG A 303 1.84 -17.34 2.11
N PHE A 304 1.57 -16.86 0.88
CA PHE A 304 0.24 -16.43 0.47
C PHE A 304 -0.77 -17.60 0.50
N GLY A 305 -0.38 -18.76 -0.02
CA GLY A 305 -1.20 -19.97 0.01
C GLY A 305 -1.52 -20.44 1.43
N ILE A 306 -0.53 -20.42 2.33
CA ILE A 306 -0.72 -20.73 3.76
C ILE A 306 -1.72 -19.76 4.38
N TRP A 307 -1.58 -18.45 4.12
CA TRP A 307 -2.50 -17.44 4.67
C TRP A 307 -3.94 -17.60 4.16
N LEU A 308 -4.12 -17.90 2.87
CA LEU A 308 -5.44 -18.21 2.31
C LEU A 308 -6.04 -19.46 2.94
N LEU A 309 -5.23 -20.49 3.19
CA LEU A 309 -5.67 -21.72 3.84
C LEU A 309 -6.13 -21.45 5.28
N VAL A 310 -5.38 -20.66 6.04
CA VAL A 310 -5.79 -20.19 7.37
C VAL A 310 -7.12 -19.43 7.29
N GLY A 311 -7.28 -18.53 6.32
CA GLY A 311 -8.52 -17.80 6.08
C GLY A 311 -9.71 -18.73 5.78
N LEU A 312 -9.51 -19.77 4.96
CA LEU A 312 -10.51 -20.78 4.67
C LEU A 312 -10.87 -21.60 5.90
N VAL A 313 -9.89 -22.01 6.71
CA VAL A 313 -10.12 -22.74 7.97
C VAL A 313 -10.97 -21.89 8.92
N VAL A 314 -10.63 -20.61 9.10
CA VAL A 314 -11.44 -19.68 9.90
C VAL A 314 -12.84 -19.52 9.31
N TYR A 315 -12.96 -19.43 7.99
CA TYR A 315 -14.25 -19.34 7.31
C TYR A 315 -15.13 -20.56 7.58
N PHE A 316 -14.61 -21.78 7.38
CA PHE A 316 -15.40 -23.01 7.55
C PHE A 316 -15.72 -23.32 9.02
N LEU A 317 -14.81 -23.03 9.95
CA LEU A 317 -15.01 -23.32 11.38
C LEU A 317 -15.87 -22.26 12.09
N TYR A 318 -15.70 -20.98 11.74
CA TYR A 318 -16.33 -19.87 12.44
C TYR A 318 -17.31 -19.09 11.55
N SER A 319 -16.83 -18.51 10.45
CA SER A 319 -17.59 -17.51 9.69
C SER A 319 -18.85 -18.09 9.04
N MET A 320 -18.83 -19.33 8.54
CA MET A 320 -20.02 -19.97 7.96
C MET A 320 -21.16 -20.07 8.97
N ARG A 321 -20.87 -20.33 10.25
CA ARG A 321 -21.90 -20.50 11.28
C ARG A 321 -22.45 -19.17 11.82
N HIS A 322 -21.69 -18.10 11.69
CA HIS A 322 -22.00 -16.79 12.27
C HIS A 322 -22.32 -15.70 11.24
N SER A 323 -22.17 -15.98 9.94
CA SER A 323 -22.46 -15.03 8.87
C SER A 323 -23.94 -14.66 8.85
N ARG A 324 -24.22 -13.36 8.99
CA ARG A 324 -25.59 -12.82 9.00
C ARG A 324 -26.26 -12.80 7.62
N LEU A 325 -25.46 -12.83 6.55
CA LEU A 325 -25.97 -12.98 5.18
C LEU A 325 -26.73 -14.31 5.02
N ARG A 326 -26.17 -15.40 5.55
CA ARG A 326 -26.85 -16.71 5.54
C ARG A 326 -28.11 -16.69 6.40
N ILE A 327 -28.06 -16.09 7.58
CA ILE A 327 -29.25 -15.98 8.46
C ILE A 327 -30.37 -15.18 7.78
N LYS A 328 -30.02 -14.14 7.01
CA LYS A 328 -31.00 -13.34 6.26
C LYS A 328 -31.57 -14.11 5.07
N ASP A 329 -30.74 -14.80 4.29
CA ASP A 329 -31.18 -15.66 3.17
C ASP A 329 -32.04 -16.84 3.66
N ASP A 330 -31.67 -17.47 4.78
CA ASP A 330 -32.42 -18.56 5.41
C ASP A 330 -33.77 -18.02 5.93
N ALA A 331 -33.80 -16.85 6.59
CA ALA A 331 -35.04 -16.22 7.03
C ALA A 331 -35.94 -15.77 5.86
N GLU A 332 -35.37 -15.30 4.75
CA GLU A 332 -36.12 -14.96 3.54
C GLU A 332 -36.67 -16.22 2.83
N ARG A 333 -35.94 -17.35 2.86
CA ARG A 333 -36.42 -18.65 2.37
C ARG A 333 -37.53 -19.25 3.24
N ASP A 334 -37.36 -19.20 4.56
CA ASP A 334 -38.36 -19.65 5.53
C ASP A 334 -39.64 -18.80 5.42
N ALA A 335 -39.51 -17.47 5.20
CA ALA A 335 -40.64 -16.58 4.95
C ALA A 335 -41.28 -16.77 3.57
N ALA A 336 -40.53 -17.25 2.59
CA ALA A 336 -41.02 -17.60 1.25
C ALA A 336 -41.67 -19.00 1.18
N GLY A 337 -41.68 -19.76 2.28
CA GLY A 337 -42.41 -21.02 2.40
C GLY A 337 -41.87 -22.16 1.52
N GLN A 338 -40.54 -22.30 1.46
CA GLN A 338 -39.89 -23.52 0.94
C GLN A 338 -39.42 -24.42 2.08
#